data_AF-A0A958STZ1-F1
#
_entry.id   AF-A0A958STZ1-F1
#
_cell.length_a   1.000
_cell.length_b   1.000
_cell.length_c   1.000
_cell.angle_alpha   90.00
_cell.angle_beta   90.00
_cell.angle_gamma   90.00
#
_symmetry.space_group_name_H-M   'P 1'
#
loop_
_entity.id
_entity.type
_entity.pdbx_description
1 polymer ?
#
loop_
_entity_poly.entity_id
_entity_poly.type
_entity_poly.pdbx_seq_one_letter_code
_entity_poly.pdbx_strand_id
1 'polypeptide(L)' 'MRKILLLITLLFAGSIHSQDLLMQNGTFNQCSGVFYDSGGASGNYGDNENYVITICPDNPGDYVQLDFTQFSIQF' A
#
# COMPACT_ATOMS: atom_id res chain seq x y z
N MET A 1 -6.29 -37.65 -10.22
CA MET A 1 -7.14 -36.43 -10.25
C MET A 1 -7.04 -35.62 -8.95
N ARG A 2 -7.13 -36.20 -7.75
CA ARG A 2 -6.96 -35.49 -6.46
C ARG A 2 -5.60 -34.77 -6.27
N LYS A 3 -4.49 -35.38 -6.73
CA LYS A 3 -3.13 -34.82 -6.58
C LYS A 3 -2.84 -33.63 -7.51
N ILE A 4 -3.48 -33.61 -8.68
CA ILE A 4 -3.35 -32.49 -9.65
C ILE A 4 -4.09 -31.25 -9.13
N LEU A 5 -5.23 -31.43 -8.47
CA LEU A 5 -5.97 -30.34 -7.82
C LEU A 5 -5.18 -29.70 -6.66
N LEU A 6 -4.40 -30.50 -5.93
CA LEU A 6 -3.49 -30.05 -4.87
C LEU A 6 -2.27 -29.27 -5.41
N LEU A 7 -1.73 -29.64 -6.58
CA LEU A 7 -0.64 -28.87 -7.21
C LEU A 7 -1.12 -27.51 -7.75
N ILE A 8 -2.32 -27.44 -8.31
CA ILE A 8 -2.89 -26.20 -8.88
C ILE A 8 -3.20 -25.18 -7.77
N THR A 9 -3.65 -25.65 -6.60
CA THR A 9 -3.88 -24.78 -5.42
C THR A 9 -2.58 -24.25 -4.81
N LEU A 10 -1.49 -25.03 -4.85
CA LEU A 10 -0.17 -24.59 -4.38
C LEU A 10 0.47 -23.52 -5.30
N LEU A 11 0.19 -23.58 -6.61
CA LEU A 11 0.67 -22.61 -7.61
C LEU A 11 -0.03 -21.25 -7.53
N PHE A 12 -1.21 -21.17 -6.89
CA PHE A 12 -1.97 -19.91 -6.72
C PHE A 12 -1.82 -19.29 -5.31
N ALA A 13 -1.06 -19.92 -4.41
CA ALA A 13 -0.94 -19.51 -3.00
C ALA A 13 0.12 -18.41 -2.73
N GLY A 14 0.74 -17.83 -3.77
CA GLY A 14 1.99 -17.08 -3.64
C GLY A 14 1.92 -15.54 -3.73
N SER A 15 0.77 -14.94 -3.97
CA SER A 15 0.71 -13.50 -4.27
C SER A 15 -0.16 -12.73 -3.29
N ILE A 16 0.35 -12.56 -2.06
CA ILE A 16 -0.08 -11.48 -1.18
C ILE A 16 0.88 -10.32 -1.42
N HIS A 17 0.71 -9.63 -2.55
CA HIS A 17 1.45 -8.38 -2.79
C HIS A 17 0.76 -7.30 -1.96
N SER A 18 1.33 -6.94 -0.82
CA SER A 18 1.09 -5.59 -0.31
C SER A 18 1.63 -4.63 -1.37
N GLN A 19 0.79 -3.68 -1.78
CA GLN A 19 1.14 -2.72 -2.82
C GLN A 19 1.58 -1.43 -2.16
N ASP A 20 2.64 -0.82 -2.65
CA ASP A 20 3.03 0.51 -2.20
C ASP A 20 1.96 1.53 -2.60
N LEU A 21 1.69 2.47 -1.71
CA LEU A 21 0.70 3.52 -1.91
C LEU A 21 1.39 4.86 -2.10
N LEU A 22 1.44 5.37 -3.33
CA LEU A 22 1.93 6.73 -3.58
C LEU A 22 0.84 7.75 -3.28
N MET A 23 1.23 8.96 -2.87
CA MET A 23 0.26 10.03 -2.64
C MET A 23 -0.56 10.33 -3.90
N GLN A 24 -1.87 10.23 -3.72
CA GLN A 24 -2.89 10.55 -4.70
C GLN A 24 -4.21 10.82 -3.98
N ASN A 25 -5.17 11.43 -4.68
CA ASN A 25 -6.51 11.59 -4.14
C ASN A 25 -7.25 10.25 -4.09
N GLY A 26 -7.80 9.90 -2.93
CA GLY A 26 -8.64 8.71 -2.83
C GLY A 26 -8.80 8.13 -1.43
N THR A 27 -9.57 7.05 -1.36
CA THR A 27 -9.73 6.22 -0.17
C THR A 27 -9.28 4.80 -0.49
N PHE A 28 -8.39 4.26 0.33
CA PHE A 28 -7.77 2.96 0.12
C PHE A 28 -7.95 2.11 1.38
N ASN A 29 -8.48 0.90 1.23
CA ASN A 29 -8.53 -0.09 2.30
C ASN A 29 -7.23 -0.90 2.25
N GLN A 30 -6.40 -0.79 3.28
CA GLN A 30 -5.10 -1.44 3.33
C GLN A 30 -4.66 -1.68 4.78
N CYS A 31 -4.30 -2.91 5.12
CA CYS A 31 -3.77 -3.28 6.45
C CYS A 31 -2.25 -3.36 6.54
N SER A 32 -1.53 -3.32 5.41
CA SER A 32 -0.05 -3.43 5.37
C SER A 32 0.51 -2.83 4.09
N GLY A 33 1.72 -2.29 4.14
CA GLY A 33 2.45 -1.76 2.99
C GLY A 33 3.29 -0.54 3.36
N VAL A 34 3.98 0.02 2.36
CA VAL A 34 4.66 1.31 2.48
C VAL A 34 3.84 2.35 1.73
N PHE A 35 3.61 3.50 2.35
CA PHE A 35 3.10 4.66 1.62
C PHE A 35 4.23 5.65 1.41
N TYR A 36 4.24 6.29 0.25
CA TYR A 36 5.20 7.31 -0.14
C TYR A 36 4.45 8.59 -0.51
N ASP A 37 5.20 9.68 -0.67
CA ASP A 37 4.71 10.80 -1.46
C ASP A 37 4.54 10.42 -2.95
N SER A 38 4.23 11.39 -3.79
CA SER A 38 4.01 11.20 -5.23
C SER A 38 5.28 10.81 -5.99
N GLY A 39 6.46 11.08 -5.44
CA GLY A 39 7.77 10.74 -5.99
C GLY A 39 8.16 9.28 -5.77
N GLY A 40 7.48 8.57 -4.86
CA GLY A 40 7.76 7.18 -4.53
C GLY A 40 9.07 7.01 -3.74
N ALA A 41 9.58 5.78 -3.67
CA ALA A 41 10.69 5.42 -2.78
C ALA A 41 12.02 6.15 -3.05
N SER A 42 12.23 6.68 -4.26
CA SER A 42 13.50 7.29 -4.67
C SER A 42 13.35 8.63 -5.38
N GLY A 43 12.12 9.10 -5.60
CA GLY A 43 11.82 10.36 -6.27
C GLY A 43 11.48 11.45 -5.26
N ASN A 44 11.47 12.69 -5.74
CA ASN A 44 10.90 13.81 -4.99
C ASN A 44 9.43 13.94 -5.36
N TYR A 45 8.63 14.43 -4.43
CA TYR A 45 7.30 14.94 -4.76
C TYR A 45 7.40 16.13 -5.75
N GLY A 46 6.36 16.34 -6.55
CA GLY A 46 6.30 17.39 -7.56
C GLY A 46 5.90 18.77 -7.02
N ASP A 47 6.14 19.80 -7.83
CA ASP A 47 5.73 21.17 -7.50
C ASP A 47 4.20 21.31 -7.50
N ASN A 48 3.70 22.16 -6.58
CA ASN A 48 2.29 22.57 -6.52
C ASN A 48 1.28 21.42 -6.35
N GLU A 49 1.68 20.31 -5.75
CA GLU A 49 0.79 19.19 -5.47
C GLU A 49 -0.16 19.47 -4.29
N ASN A 50 -1.39 18.96 -4.42
CA ASN A 50 -2.42 19.05 -3.38
C ASN A 50 -3.26 17.78 -3.39
N TYR A 51 -2.89 16.83 -2.53
CA TYR A 51 -3.51 15.52 -2.45
C TYR A 51 -4.05 15.23 -1.04
N VAL A 52 -5.20 14.55 -1.01
CA VAL A 52 -5.76 13.98 0.22
C VAL A 52 -5.95 12.49 0.02
N ILE A 53 -5.24 11.70 0.83
CA ILE A 53 -5.40 10.25 0.89
C ILE A 53 -6.07 9.86 2.19
N THR A 54 -7.03 8.95 2.10
CA THR A 54 -7.68 8.34 3.26
C THR A 54 -7.31 6.87 3.28
N ILE A 55 -6.65 6.42 4.35
CA ILE A 55 -6.30 5.01 4.54
C ILE A 55 -7.28 4.43 5.57
N CYS A 56 -7.95 3.36 5.18
CA CYS A 56 -8.91 2.63 6.00
C CYS A 56 -8.38 1.22 6.29
N PRO A 57 -8.67 0.65 7.47
CA PRO A 57 -8.35 -0.74 7.75
C PRO A 57 -9.27 -1.66 6.94
N ASP A 58 -8.81 -2.89 6.68
CA ASP A 58 -9.58 -3.84 5.85
C ASP A 58 -10.84 -4.36 6.55
N ASN A 59 -10.82 -4.48 7.88
CA ASN A 59 -11.95 -4.96 8.65
C ASN A 59 -12.53 -3.85 9.55
N PRO A 60 -13.87 -3.80 9.69
CA PRO A 60 -14.50 -2.93 10.68
C PRO A 60 -14.02 -3.23 12.11
N GLY A 61 -13.63 -2.17 12.83
CA GLY A 61 -13.16 -2.27 14.22
C GLY A 61 -11.64 -2.40 14.37
N ASP A 62 -10.91 -2.67 13.29
CA ASP A 62 -9.46 -2.57 13.26
C ASP A 62 -9.02 -1.09 13.24
N TYR A 63 -7.73 -0.85 13.51
CA TYR A 63 -7.14 0.48 13.54
C TYR A 63 -6.04 0.62 12.49
N VAL A 64 -5.90 1.82 11.94
CA VAL A 64 -4.75 2.17 11.10
C VAL A 64 -3.62 2.67 11.99
N GLN A 65 -2.43 2.12 11.82
CA GLN A 65 -1.20 2.61 12.41
C GLN A 65 -0.23 2.98 11.28
N LEU A 66 0.33 4.19 11.36
CA LEU A 66 1.38 4.64 10.46
C LEU A 66 2.67 4.82 11.25
N ASP A 67 3.77 4.35 10.68
CA ASP A 67 5.13 4.59 11.17
C ASP A 67 5.90 5.34 10.08
N PHE A 68 6.23 6.61 10.34
CA PHE A 68 6.95 7.45 9.39
C PHE A 68 8.45 7.18 9.52
N THR A 69 8.99 6.39 8.60
CA THR A 69 10.41 6.03 8.57
C THR A 69 11.29 7.11 7.92
N GLN A 70 10.69 8.03 7.17
CA GLN A 70 11.36 9.18 6.55
C GLN A 70 10.40 10.38 6.48
N PHE A 71 10.94 11.58 6.66
CA PHE A 71 10.22 12.83 6.48
C PHE A 71 11.18 13.92 5.98
N SER A 72 10.88 14.52 4.83
CA SER A 72 11.68 15.59 4.21
C SER A 72 10.77 16.56 3.46
N ILE A 73 11.00 17.86 3.60
CA ILE A 73 10.24 18.93 2.95
C ILE A 73 11.20 19.93 2.31
N GLN A 74 10.76 20.65 1.27
CA GLN A 74 11.51 21.74 0.65
C GLN A 74 11.53 22.97 1.56
N PHE A 75 12.66 23.69 1.55
CA PHE A 75 12.87 24.96 2.24
C PHE A 75 12.89 26.11 1.25
#